data_AF-A0A914C179-F1
#
_entry.id   AF-A0A914C179-F1
#
_cell.length_a   1.000
_cell.length_b   1.000
_cell.length_c   1.000
_cell.angle_alpha   90.00
_cell.angle_beta   90.00
_cell.angle_gamma   90.00
#
_symmetry.space_group_name_H-M   'P 1'
#
loop_
_entity.id
_entity.type
_entity.pdbx_description
1 polymer ?
#
loop_
_entity_poly.entity_id
_entity_poly.type
_entity_poly.pdbx_seq_one_letter_code
_entity_poly.pdbx_strand_id
1 'polypeptide(L)'
;MEDIDANMVPLRLAIIVLVFWVLMSASVFCLFEKWDFFTSMYFFFISLTTIGFGDVTPEHKVACMNFLLILIGLSVVSMSINIIQQHIQEIFTQIVQSIESDFKKNIIDGGKRKNSQTTITIANGNDSGKGDENMQIEEARRKSID
;
A
#
# COMPACT_ATOMS: atom_id res chain seq x y z
N MET A 1 -3.57 17.45 6.67
CA MET A 1 -3.67 16.12 7.33
C MET A 1 -5.08 15.54 7.12
N GLU A 2 -5.73 15.84 5.99
CA GLU A 2 -7.16 15.53 5.75
C GLU A 2 -7.33 14.43 4.69
N ASP A 3 -6.28 14.15 3.93
CA ASP A 3 -6.31 13.21 2.80
C ASP A 3 -6.15 11.75 3.22
N ILE A 4 -5.69 11.49 4.46
CA ILE A 4 -5.58 10.14 5.00
C ILE A 4 -6.98 9.59 5.32
N ASP A 5 -7.90 10.39 5.86
CA ASP A 5 -9.22 9.90 6.28
C ASP A 5 -10.11 9.47 5.11
N ALA A 6 -10.04 10.16 3.96
CA ALA A 6 -10.89 9.89 2.80
C ALA A 6 -10.74 8.45 2.24
N ASN A 7 -9.50 7.91 2.24
CA ASN A 7 -9.24 6.55 1.77
C ASN A 7 -9.46 5.47 2.84
N MET A 8 -9.63 5.83 4.12
CA MET A 8 -9.97 4.88 5.19
C MET A 8 -11.48 4.79 5.45
N VAL A 9 -12.29 5.75 4.96
CA VAL A 9 -13.76 5.68 5.06
C VAL A 9 -14.33 4.37 4.51
N PRO A 10 -14.03 3.95 3.26
CA PRO A 10 -14.62 2.72 2.72
C PRO A 10 -14.22 1.46 3.51
N LEU A 11 -12.97 1.39 3.96
CA LEU A 11 -12.46 0.28 4.76
C LEU A 11 -13.10 0.24 6.16
N ARG A 12 -13.19 1.40 6.84
CA ARG A 12 -13.84 1.50 8.16
C ARG A 12 -15.31 1.11 8.08
N LEU A 13 -16.02 1.56 7.04
CA LEU A 13 -17.41 1.18 6.81
C LEU A 13 -17.56 -0.33 6.59
N ALA A 14 -16.70 -0.96 5.77
CA ALA A 14 -16.73 -2.41 5.55
C ALA A 14 -16.56 -3.19 6.86
N ILE A 15 -15.61 -2.78 7.71
CA ILE A 15 -15.38 -3.41 9.02
C ILE A 15 -16.59 -3.22 9.95
N ILE A 16 -17.16 -2.01 10.02
CA ILE A 16 -18.34 -1.72 10.85
C ILE A 16 -19.54 -2.57 10.38
N VAL A 17 -19.78 -2.66 9.07
CA VAL A 17 -20.85 -3.47 8.49
C VAL A 17 -20.65 -4.95 8.81
N LEU A 18 -19.42 -5.46 8.70
CA LEU A 18 -19.10 -6.85 9.01
C LEU A 18 -19.34 -7.18 10.49
N VAL A 19 -18.89 -6.30 11.41
CA VAL A 19 -19.13 -6.48 12.85
C VAL A 19 -20.62 -6.40 13.17
N PHE A 20 -21.32 -5.39 12.64
CA PHE A 20 -22.77 -5.24 12.82
C PHE A 20 -23.53 -6.47 12.31
N TRP A 21 -23.15 -6.99 11.15
CA TRP A 21 -23.75 -8.18 10.56
C TRP A 21 -23.57 -9.43 11.44
N VAL A 22 -22.39 -9.65 12.00
CA VAL A 22 -22.12 -10.77 12.92
C VAL A 22 -22.91 -10.63 14.23
N LEU A 23 -23.01 -9.41 14.78
CA LEU A 23 -23.81 -9.16 15.99
C LEU A 23 -25.31 -9.35 15.73
N MET A 24 -25.79 -8.90 14.57
CA MET A 24 -27.17 -9.07 14.14
C MET A 24 -27.50 -10.55 13.96
N SER A 25 -26.65 -11.32 13.27
CA SER A 25 -26.88 -12.75 13.05
C SER A 25 -26.88 -13.52 14.37
N ALA A 26 -25.91 -13.25 15.27
CA ALA A 26 -25.85 -13.88 16.58
C ALA A 26 -27.11 -13.59 17.42
N SER A 27 -27.63 -12.36 17.35
CA SER A 27 -28.88 -11.97 18.03
C SER A 27 -30.09 -12.71 17.45
N VAL A 28 -30.17 -12.86 16.12
CA VAL A 28 -31.23 -13.61 15.45
C VAL A 28 -31.19 -15.08 15.88
N PHE A 29 -30.03 -15.73 15.90
CA PHE A 29 -29.92 -17.13 16.33
C PHE A 29 -30.25 -17.33 17.81
N CYS A 30 -29.85 -16.41 18.68
CA CYS A 30 -30.20 -16.47 20.10
C CYS A 30 -31.72 -16.42 20.31
N LEU A 31 -32.45 -15.65 19.50
CA LEU A 31 -33.92 -15.56 19.60
C LEU A 31 -34.65 -16.76 18.98
N PHE A 32 -34.17 -17.26 17.83
CA PHE A 32 -34.84 -18.36 17.11
C PHE A 32 -34.59 -19.73 17.75
N GLU A 33 -33.34 -20.03 18.09
CA GLU A 33 -32.93 -21.35 18.59
C GLU A 33 -32.76 -21.37 20.11
N LYS A 34 -32.89 -20.22 20.80
CA LYS A 34 -32.63 -20.07 22.24
C LYS A 34 -31.23 -20.53 22.64
N TRP A 35 -30.28 -20.47 21.71
CA TRP A 35 -28.88 -20.77 21.98
C TRP A 35 -28.22 -19.62 22.71
N ASP A 36 -27.14 -19.93 23.44
CA ASP A 36 -26.28 -18.91 24.02
C ASP A 36 -25.63 -18.07 22.91
N PHE A 37 -25.41 -16.79 23.18
CA PHE A 37 -24.82 -15.86 22.21
C PHE A 37 -23.48 -16.37 21.66
N PHE A 38 -22.64 -17.01 22.49
CA PHE A 38 -21.38 -17.58 22.05
C PHE A 38 -21.57 -18.79 21.14
N THR A 39 -22.53 -19.67 21.42
CA THR A 39 -22.84 -20.83 20.58
C THR A 39 -23.39 -20.40 19.23
N SER A 40 -24.27 -19.40 19.20
CA SER A 40 -24.80 -18.79 17.98
C SER A 40 -23.70 -18.14 17.13
N MET A 41 -22.81 -17.37 17.75
CA MET A 41 -21.68 -16.74 17.06
C MET A 41 -20.72 -17.80 16.50
N TYR A 42 -20.40 -18.84 17.28
CA TYR A 42 -19.56 -19.95 16.84
C TYR A 42 -20.16 -20.64 15.61
N PHE A 43 -21.42 -21.05 15.68
CA PHE A 43 -22.12 -21.72 14.57
C PHE A 43 -22.12 -20.85 13.30
N PHE A 44 -22.41 -19.55 13.45
CA PHE A 44 -22.43 -18.64 12.33
C PHE A 44 -21.03 -18.42 11.73
N PHE A 45 -20.01 -18.26 12.58
CA PHE A 45 -18.63 -18.07 12.17
C PHE A 45 -18.10 -19.29 11.40
N ILE A 46 -18.24 -20.51 11.94
CA ILE A 46 -17.76 -21.73 11.26
C ILE A 46 -18.49 -21.97 9.93
N SER A 47 -19.74 -21.51 9.82
CA SER A 47 -20.53 -21.57 8.59
C SER A 47 -20.02 -20.57 7.55
N LEU A 48 -19.73 -19.32 7.97
CA LEU A 48 -19.16 -18.30 7.08
C LEU A 48 -17.74 -18.63 6.63
N THR A 49 -16.91 -19.17 7.52
CA THR A 49 -15.54 -19.62 7.17
C THR A 49 -15.56 -20.92 6.37
N THR A 50 -16.74 -21.47 6.07
CA THR A 50 -16.93 -22.73 5.34
C THR A 50 -16.22 -23.94 5.98
N ILE A 51 -15.89 -23.84 7.27
CA ILE A 51 -15.32 -24.96 8.04
C ILE A 51 -16.40 -26.01 8.26
N GLY A 52 -17.57 -25.57 8.74
CA GLY A 52 -18.80 -26.36 8.75
C GLY A 52 -18.71 -27.70 9.50
N PHE A 53 -18.21 -27.72 10.74
CA PHE A 53 -18.09 -28.95 11.53
C PHE A 53 -19.42 -29.70 11.73
N GLY A 54 -20.55 -29.00 11.76
CA GLY A 54 -21.89 -29.59 11.88
C GLY A 54 -22.22 -30.14 13.27
N ASP A 55 -21.42 -29.81 14.28
CA ASP A 55 -21.61 -30.16 15.69
C ASP A 55 -22.80 -29.44 16.33
N VAL A 56 -23.02 -28.19 15.92
CA VAL A 56 -24.19 -27.39 16.26
C VAL A 56 -25.04 -27.27 15.00
N THR A 57 -26.31 -27.66 15.06
CA THR A 57 -27.23 -27.63 13.91
C THR A 57 -28.61 -27.14 14.32
N PRO A 58 -29.23 -26.25 13.50
CA PRO A 58 -30.55 -25.71 13.79
C PRO A 58 -31.64 -26.76 13.57
N GLU A 59 -32.81 -26.56 14.18
CA GLU A 59 -33.97 -27.40 13.96
C GLU A 59 -34.42 -27.38 12.48
N HIS A 60 -34.94 -28.52 12.00
CA HIS A 60 -35.37 -28.68 10.60
C HIS A 60 -36.37 -27.64 10.11
N LYS A 61 -37.17 -27.03 11.00
CA LYS A 61 -38.14 -25.98 10.65
C LYS A 61 -37.50 -24.64 10.29
N VAL A 62 -36.35 -24.32 10.88
CA VAL A 62 -35.65 -23.03 10.69
C VAL A 62 -34.35 -23.18 9.89
N ALA A 63 -33.96 -24.41 9.55
CA ALA A 63 -32.79 -24.71 8.72
C ALA A 63 -32.77 -23.96 7.37
N CYS A 64 -33.91 -23.84 6.69
CA CYS A 64 -34.00 -23.08 5.43
C CYS A 64 -33.74 -21.58 5.63
N MET A 65 -34.28 -21.00 6.70
CA MET A 65 -34.08 -19.59 7.03
C MET A 65 -32.64 -19.32 7.45
N ASN A 66 -32.03 -20.25 8.21
CA ASN A 66 -30.63 -20.21 8.57
C ASN A 66 -29.72 -20.24 7.32
N PHE A 67 -30.01 -21.15 6.37
CA PHE A 67 -29.25 -21.23 5.13
C PHE A 67 -29.29 -19.91 4.34
N LEU A 68 -30.45 -19.29 4.24
CA LEU A 68 -30.59 -17.96 3.62
C LEU A 68 -29.79 -16.88 4.36
N LEU A 69 -29.79 -16.90 5.70
CA LEU A 69 -29.02 -15.96 6.50
C LEU A 69 -27.51 -16.09 6.25
N ILE A 70 -27.00 -17.33 6.15
CA ILE A 70 -25.60 -17.61 5.83
C ILE A 70 -25.27 -17.11 4.42
N LEU A 71 -26.16 -17.33 3.43
CA LEU A 71 -25.96 -16.83 2.06
C LEU A 71 -25.89 -15.30 1.99
N ILE A 72 -26.78 -14.60 2.70
CA ILE A 72 -26.73 -13.14 2.78
C ILE A 72 -25.43 -12.71 3.47
N GLY A 73 -25.00 -13.43 4.50
CA GLY A 73 -23.74 -13.13 5.17
C GLY A 73 -22.52 -13.32 4.29
N LEU A 74 -22.50 -14.35 3.45
CA LEU A 74 -21.45 -14.53 2.45
C LEU A 74 -21.43 -13.40 1.42
N SER A 75 -22.60 -12.83 1.07
CA SER A 75 -22.68 -11.64 0.21
C SER A 75 -22.06 -10.40 0.87
N VAL A 76 -22.35 -10.16 2.16
CA VAL A 76 -21.75 -9.06 2.94
C VAL A 76 -20.24 -9.23 3.07
N VAL A 77 -19.78 -10.45 3.35
CA VAL A 77 -18.35 -10.79 3.40
C VAL A 77 -17.70 -10.56 2.04
N SER A 78 -18.34 -10.99 0.95
CA SER A 78 -17.87 -10.77 -0.42
C SER A 78 -17.71 -9.28 -0.77
N MET A 79 -18.70 -8.46 -0.43
CA MET A 79 -18.61 -7.00 -0.59
C MET A 79 -17.44 -6.43 0.21
N SER A 80 -17.24 -6.89 1.45
CA SER A 80 -16.15 -6.44 2.32
C SER A 80 -14.79 -6.81 1.73
N ILE A 81 -14.64 -8.04 1.23
CA ILE A 81 -13.43 -8.50 0.55
C ILE A 81 -13.16 -7.66 -0.70
N ASN A 82 -14.19 -7.34 -1.49
CA ASN A 82 -14.04 -6.53 -2.69
C ASN A 82 -13.52 -5.11 -2.37
N ILE A 83 -14.03 -4.47 -1.30
CA ILE A 83 -13.55 -3.16 -0.83
C ILE A 83 -12.08 -3.26 -0.37
N ILE A 84 -11.74 -4.28 0.41
CA ILE A 84 -10.37 -4.51 0.87
C ILE A 84 -9.43 -4.72 -0.32
N GLN A 85 -9.86 -5.50 -1.32
CA GLN A 85 -9.10 -5.75 -2.54
C GLN A 85 -8.83 -4.46 -3.31
N GLN A 86 -9.83 -3.59 -3.48
CA GLN A 86 -9.64 -2.28 -4.12
C GLN A 86 -8.59 -1.44 -3.39
N HIS A 87 -8.65 -1.40 -2.06
CA HIS A 87 -7.68 -0.66 -1.26
C HIS A 87 -6.26 -1.25 -1.36
N ILE A 88 -6.14 -2.58 -1.35
CA ILE A 88 -4.86 -3.26 -1.55
C ILE A 88 -4.27 -2.95 -2.92
N GLN A 89 -5.10 -2.90 -3.98
CA GLN A 89 -4.64 -2.55 -5.32
C GLN A 89 -4.09 -1.13 -5.38
N GLU A 90 -4.75 -0.16 -4.75
CA GLU A 90 -4.26 1.22 -4.67
C GLU A 90 -2.91 1.32 -3.95
N ILE A 91 -2.77 0.65 -2.80
CA ILE A 91 -1.52 0.61 -2.05
C ILE A 91 -0.43 -0.06 -2.89
N PHE A 92 -0.75 -1.17 -3.57
CA PHE A 92 0.21 -1.89 -4.41
C PHE A 92 0.75 -0.99 -5.53
N THR A 93 -0.11 -0.23 -6.21
CA THR A 93 0.32 0.72 -7.25
C THR A 93 1.21 1.82 -6.67
N GLN A 94 0.88 2.35 -5.50
CA GLN A 94 1.71 3.38 -4.84
C GLN A 94 3.10 2.83 -4.46
N ILE A 95 3.16 1.59 -3.95
CA ILE A 95 4.42 0.93 -3.61
C ILE A 95 5.29 0.76 -4.86
N VAL A 96 4.71 0.25 -5.96
CA VAL A 96 5.45 0.05 -7.23
C VAL A 96 6.00 1.36 -7.76
N GLN A 97 5.20 2.43 -7.77
CA GLN A 97 5.64 3.75 -8.23
C GLN A 97 6.73 4.36 -7.34
N SER A 98 6.65 4.14 -6.02
CA SER A 98 7.68 4.61 -5.09
C SER A 98 9.05 3.98 -5.41
N ILE A 99 9.06 2.67 -5.67
CA ILE A 99 10.27 1.92 -6.07
C ILE A 99 10.85 2.46 -7.38
N GLU A 100 10.02 2.69 -8.40
CA GLU A 100 10.49 3.26 -9.67
C GLU A 100 11.09 4.67 -9.49
N SER A 101 10.47 5.49 -8.64
CA SER A 101 10.95 6.86 -8.37
C SER A 101 12.30 6.88 -7.65
N ASP A 102 12.53 5.92 -6.74
CA ASP A 102 13.81 5.76 -6.05
C ASP A 102 14.89 5.26 -7.00
N PHE A 103 14.56 4.33 -7.90
CA PHE A 103 15.52 3.85 -8.91
C PHE A 103 15.91 4.97 -9.89
N LYS A 104 14.92 5.73 -10.38
CA LYS A 104 15.16 6.84 -11.30
C LYS A 104 15.97 7.97 -10.65
N LYS A 105 15.72 8.29 -9.38
CA LYS A 105 16.54 9.25 -8.62
C LYS A 105 17.99 8.78 -8.48
N ASN A 106 18.22 7.52 -8.13
CA ASN A 106 19.57 6.97 -8.01
C ASN A 106 20.35 6.98 -9.34
N ILE A 107 19.68 6.69 -10.46
CA ILE A 107 20.31 6.79 -11.79
C ILE A 107 20.63 8.25 -12.15
N ILE A 108 19.71 9.18 -11.91
CA ILE A 108 19.92 10.61 -12.25
C ILE A 108 21.00 11.25 -11.36
N ASP A 109 21.03 10.95 -10.06
CA ASP A 109 22.06 11.47 -9.15
C ASP A 109 23.45 10.90 -9.51
N GLY A 110 23.53 9.59 -9.79
CA GLY A 110 24.74 8.96 -10.29
C GLY A 110 25.24 9.54 -11.62
N GLY A 111 24.32 9.88 -12.53
CA GLY A 111 24.63 10.55 -13.79
C GLY A 111 25.12 11.99 -13.62
N LYS A 112 24.51 12.77 -12.71
CA LYS A 112 24.91 14.15 -12.40
C LYS A 112 26.32 14.22 -11.82
N ARG A 113 26.69 13.29 -10.92
CA ARG A 113 28.04 13.25 -10.32
C ARG A 113 29.13 13.03 -11.37
N LYS A 114 28.91 12.10 -12.32
CA LYS A 114 29.86 11.86 -13.41
C LYS A 114 30.06 13.09 -14.30
N ASN A 115 28.98 13.82 -14.61
CA ASN A 115 29.08 15.00 -15.45
C ASN A 115 29.79 16.17 -14.74
N SER A 116 29.47 16.41 -13.47
CA SER A 116 30.12 17.48 -12.69
C SER A 116 31.61 17.22 -12.45
N GLN A 117 32.03 15.97 -12.24
CA GLN A 117 33.44 15.63 -12.08
C GLN A 117 34.21 15.78 -13.40
N THR A 118 33.59 15.46 -14.54
CA THR A 118 34.19 15.64 -15.87
C THR A 118 34.37 17.13 -16.19
N THR A 119 33.40 17.98 -15.86
CA THR A 119 33.52 19.44 -16.05
C THR A 119 34.61 20.05 -15.17
N ILE A 120 34.74 19.62 -13.90
CA ILE A 120 35.81 20.13 -13.02
C ILE A 120 37.20 19.69 -13.53
N THR A 121 37.36 18.47 -14.02
CA THR A 121 38.63 18.00 -14.60
C THR A 121 39.01 18.75 -15.88
N ILE A 122 38.04 19.01 -16.77
CA ILE A 122 38.29 19.77 -18.01
C ILE A 122 38.58 21.25 -17.72
N ALA A 123 37.86 21.87 -16.77
CA ALA A 123 38.10 23.27 -16.40
C ALA A 123 39.48 23.46 -15.76
N ASN A 124 39.89 22.56 -14.86
CA ASN A 124 41.17 22.65 -14.17
C ASN A 124 42.37 22.35 -15.10
N GLY A 125 42.17 21.49 -16.11
CA GLY A 125 43.19 21.22 -17.14
C GLY A 125 43.46 22.41 -18.07
N ASN A 126 42.49 23.31 -18.27
CA ASN A 126 42.62 24.44 -19.19
C ASN A 126 43.26 25.69 -18.54
N ASP A 127 43.18 25.81 -17.21
CA ASP A 127 43.76 26.94 -16.45
C ASP A 127 45.28 26.75 -16.23
N SER A 128 45.72 25.51 -16.00
CA SER A 128 47.13 25.20 -15.76
C SER A 128 48.05 25.51 -16.96
N GLY A 129 47.57 25.32 -18.20
CA GLY A 129 48.35 25.65 -19.40
C GLY A 129 48.43 27.14 -19.73
N LYS A 130 47.46 27.94 -19.26
CA LYS A 130 47.36 29.38 -19.57
C LYS A 130 48.36 30.22 -18.76
N GLY A 131 48.67 29.78 -17.54
CA GLY A 131 49.61 30.44 -16.64
C GLY A 131 51.05 30.37 -17.15
N ASP A 132 51.46 29.18 -17.62
CA ASP A 132 52.81 28.93 -18.12
C ASP A 132 53.08 29.64 -19.45
N GLU A 133 52.06 29.76 -20.31
CA GLU A 133 52.15 30.46 -21.59
C GLU A 133 52.28 31.99 -21.38
N ASN A 134 51.49 32.56 -20.47
CA ASN A 134 51.59 33.99 -20.13
C ASN A 134 52.92 34.35 -19.44
N MET A 135 53.47 33.45 -18.62
CA MET A 135 54.77 33.68 -17.97
C MET A 135 55.92 33.66 -18.99
N GLN A 136 55.89 32.75 -19.97
CA GLN A 136 56.87 32.72 -21.05
C GLN A 136 56.80 33.95 -21.96
N ILE A 137 55.58 34.43 -22.26
CA ILE A 137 55.39 35.64 -23.08
C ILE A 137 55.92 36.88 -22.34
N GLU A 138 55.71 36.97 -21.02
CA GLU A 138 56.20 38.09 -20.20
C GLU A 138 57.73 38.07 -20.04
N GLU A 139 58.33 36.88 -19.90
CA GLU A 139 59.79 36.74 -19.85
C GLU A 139 60.44 37.10 -21.19
N ALA A 140 59.85 36.70 -22.31
CA ALA A 140 60.32 37.08 -23.65
C ALA A 140 60.23 38.60 -23.90
N ARG A 141 59.16 39.25 -23.42
CA ARG A 141 59.01 40.71 -23.48
C ARG A 141 60.06 41.45 -22.63
N ARG A 142 60.43 40.92 -21.47
CA ARG A 142 61.50 41.53 -20.64
C ARG A 142 62.86 41.46 -21.32
N LYS A 143 63.21 40.35 -21.96
CA LYS A 143 64.51 40.16 -22.64
C LYS A 143 64.69 40.98 -23.91
N SER A 144 63.63 41.53 -24.51
CA SER A 144 63.73 42.34 -25.73
C SER A 144 63.97 43.84 -25.49
N ILE A 145 63.99 44.28 -24.23
CA ILE A 145 64.11 45.70 -23.86
C ILE A 145 65.53 46.02 -23.33
N ASP A 146 66.32 45.00 -22.98
CA ASP A 146 67.75 45.08 -22.68
C ASP A 146 68.60 44.76 -23.92
#